data_AF-A0A967CRR2-F1
#
_entry.id   AF-A0A967CRR2-F1
#
_cell.length_a   1.000
_cell.length_b   1.000
_cell.length_c   1.000
_cell.angle_alpha   90.00
_cell.angle_beta   90.00
_cell.angle_gamma   90.00
#
_symmetry.space_group_name_H-M   'P 1'
#
loop_
_entity.id
_entity.type
_entity.pdbx_description
1 polymer ?
#
loop_
_entity_poly.entity_id
_entity_poly.type
_entity_poly.pdbx_seq_one_letter_code
_entity_poly.pdbx_strand_id
1 'polypeptide(L)'
;MLARAAGRSHVISVDHGYALPGTVLVNGDSHACAGGAFNCAARGVGIPDMHLAITKGEAWFQVGQTLRYELPGRLRAGVSAKDV
;
A
#
# COMPACT_ATOMS: atom_id res chain seq x y z
N MET A 1 2.32 -14.85 -25.08
CA MET A 1 2.36 -13.41 -24.76
C MET A 1 3.31 -13.25 -23.59
N LEU A 2 4.58 -12.90 -23.84
CA LEU A 2 5.55 -12.68 -22.77
C LEU A 2 5.11 -11.43 -22.01
N ALA A 3 4.68 -11.62 -20.76
CA ALA A 3 4.41 -10.51 -19.86
C ALA A 3 5.71 -9.71 -19.73
N ARG A 4 5.77 -8.53 -20.35
CA ARG A 4 6.84 -7.57 -20.08
C ARG A 4 6.79 -7.27 -18.58
N ALA A 5 7.95 -7.20 -17.93
CA ALA A 5 8.03 -6.86 -16.52
C ALA A 5 7.43 -5.46 -16.31
N ALA A 6 6.23 -5.39 -15.73
CA ALA A 6 5.48 -4.16 -15.57
C ALA A 6 6.06 -3.26 -14.47
N GLY A 7 6.71 -3.85 -13.45
CA GLY A 7 7.27 -3.14 -12.31
C GLY A 7 6.99 -3.88 -11.00
N ARG A 8 7.38 -3.28 -9.87
CA ARG A 8 7.01 -3.81 -8.55
C ARG A 8 5.52 -3.58 -8.30
N SER A 9 4.83 -4.54 -7.70
CA SER A 9 3.37 -4.51 -7.51
C SER A 9 2.88 -3.23 -6.81
N HIS A 10 3.54 -2.79 -5.75
CA HIS A 10 3.17 -1.58 -5.01
C HIS A 10 3.47 -0.28 -5.79
N VAL A 11 4.44 -0.29 -6.71
CA VAL A 11 4.68 0.84 -7.63
C VAL A 11 3.57 0.89 -8.67
N ILE A 12 3.26 -0.25 -9.29
CA ILE A 12 2.19 -0.36 -10.29
C ILE A 12 0.82 -0.01 -9.71
N SER A 13 0.58 -0.37 -8.44
CA SER A 13 -0.69 -0.06 -7.75
C SER A 13 -0.96 1.45 -7.68
N VAL A 14 0.09 2.26 -7.51
CA VAL A 14 -0.05 3.72 -7.41
C VAL A 14 0.00 4.38 -8.79
N ASP A 15 0.90 3.94 -9.67
CA ASP A 15 1.06 4.52 -11.02
C ASP A 15 -0.20 4.38 -11.87
N HIS A 16 -0.97 3.30 -11.67
CA HIS A 16 -2.22 3.05 -12.39
C HIS A 16 -3.46 3.54 -11.64
N GLY A 17 -3.31 4.21 -10.50
CA GLY A 17 -4.44 4.77 -9.74
C GLY A 17 -5.31 3.73 -9.05
N TYR A 18 -4.77 2.55 -8.70
CA TYR A 18 -5.49 1.56 -7.90
C TYR A 18 -5.46 1.88 -6.39
N ALA A 19 -4.50 2.68 -5.94
CA ALA A 19 -4.45 3.23 -4.58
C ALA A 19 -4.93 4.69 -4.58
N LEU A 20 -6.17 4.93 -4.16
CA LEU A 20 -6.78 6.27 -4.13
C LEU A 20 -7.11 6.73 -2.70
N PRO A 21 -7.13 8.04 -2.44
CA PRO A 21 -7.55 8.57 -1.14
C PRO A 21 -8.93 8.04 -0.72
N GLY A 22 -9.02 7.54 0.51
CA GLY A 22 -10.28 7.02 1.08
C GLY A 22 -10.70 5.63 0.60
N THR A 23 -9.89 4.95 -0.20
CA THR A 23 -10.15 3.57 -0.64
C THR A 23 -9.43 2.54 0.22
N VAL A 24 -9.85 1.27 0.08
CA VAL A 24 -9.19 0.11 0.66
C VAL A 24 -8.53 -0.69 -0.46
N LEU A 25 -7.24 -1.00 -0.31
CA LEU A 25 -6.49 -1.81 -1.26
C LEU A 25 -6.02 -3.12 -0.60
N VAL A 26 -6.36 -4.23 -1.24
CA VAL A 26 -5.96 -5.58 -0.84
C VAL A 26 -4.98 -6.12 -1.87
N ASN A 27 -3.78 -6.55 -1.44
CA ASN A 27 -2.71 -7.00 -2.34
C ASN A 27 -1.92 -8.15 -1.67
N GLY A 28 -1.40 -9.10 -2.46
CA GLY A 28 -0.63 -10.24 -1.95
C GLY A 28 0.82 -9.90 -1.59
N ASP A 29 1.28 -8.69 -1.93
CA ASP A 29 2.59 -8.17 -1.55
C ASP A 29 2.58 -7.60 -0.13
N SER A 30 3.62 -7.92 0.67
CA SER A 30 3.74 -7.40 2.03
C SER A 30 3.98 -5.89 2.08
N HIS A 31 4.51 -5.30 1.00
CA HIS A 31 4.78 -3.86 0.89
C HIS A 31 3.60 -3.07 0.32
N ALA A 32 2.41 -3.67 0.23
CA ALA A 32 1.20 -2.96 -0.16
C ALA A 32 0.91 -1.70 0.69
N CYS A 33 1.44 -1.66 1.93
CA CYS A 33 1.38 -0.49 2.81
C CYS A 33 1.96 0.80 2.18
N ALA A 34 2.80 0.69 1.14
CA ALA A 34 3.26 1.85 0.38
C ALA A 34 2.11 2.68 -0.23
N GLY A 35 0.97 2.06 -0.52
CA GLY A 35 -0.26 2.76 -0.94
C GLY A 35 -0.78 3.76 0.10
N GLY A 36 -0.42 3.59 1.38
CA GLY A 36 -0.75 4.52 2.46
C GLY A 36 -0.21 5.94 2.24
N ALA A 37 0.87 6.10 1.47
CA ALA A 37 1.37 7.42 1.07
C ALA A 37 0.34 8.24 0.27
N PHE A 38 -0.67 7.59 -0.30
CA PHE A 38 -1.76 8.19 -1.10
C PHE A 38 -3.09 8.25 -0.33
N ASN A 39 -3.06 8.23 1.01
CA ASN A 39 -4.26 8.17 1.87
C ASN A 39 -5.19 6.98 1.56
N CYS A 40 -4.61 5.87 1.09
CA CYS A 40 -5.30 4.60 0.86
C CYS A 40 -5.07 3.66 2.04
N ALA A 41 -6.13 3.03 2.55
CA ALA A 41 -6.01 1.95 3.53
C ALA A 41 -5.53 0.67 2.81
N ALA A 42 -4.21 0.52 2.67
CA ALA A 42 -3.60 -0.57 1.91
C ALA A 42 -2.90 -1.59 2.82
N ARG A 43 -3.18 -2.88 2.62
CA ARG A 43 -2.59 -3.96 3.42
C ARG A 43 -2.27 -5.19 2.58
N GLY A 44 -1.10 -5.77 2.87
CA GLY A 44 -0.71 -7.08 2.36
C GLY A 44 -1.55 -8.18 3.03
N VAL A 45 -2.12 -9.09 2.24
CA VAL A 45 -2.95 -10.20 2.75
C VAL A 45 -2.51 -11.56 2.23
N GLY A 46 -2.90 -12.61 2.93
CA GLY A 46 -2.65 -13.99 2.53
C GLY A 46 -3.59 -14.48 1.42
N ILE A 47 -3.29 -15.66 0.89
CA ILE A 47 -4.09 -16.31 -0.16
C ILE A 47 -5.58 -16.46 0.22
N PRO A 48 -5.97 -16.87 1.44
CA PRO A 48 -7.39 -17.00 1.79
C PRO A 48 -8.17 -15.67 1.70
N ASP A 49 -7.58 -14.59 2.22
CA ASP A 49 -8.19 -13.26 2.18
C ASP A 49 -8.23 -12.72 0.75
N MET A 50 -7.22 -13.03 -0.06
CA MET A 50 -7.20 -12.71 -1.48
C MET A 50 -8.35 -13.41 -2.23
N HIS A 51 -8.60 -14.68 -1.93
CA HIS A 51 -9.75 -15.41 -2.48
C HIS A 51 -11.07 -14.77 -2.06
N LEU A 52 -11.22 -14.36 -0.80
CA LEU A 52 -12.42 -13.65 -0.34
C LEU A 52 -12.62 -12.34 -1.11
N ALA A 53 -11.56 -11.54 -1.25
CA ALA A 53 -11.60 -10.27 -1.97
C ALA A 53 -11.96 -10.45 -3.46
N ILE A 54 -11.37 -11.42 -4.14
CA ILE A 54 -11.63 -11.65 -5.58
C ILE A 54 -13.01 -12.27 -5.81
N THR A 55 -13.47 -13.15 -4.92
CA THR A 55 -14.74 -13.88 -5.13
C THR A 55 -15.97 -13.13 -4.61
N LYS A 56 -15.81 -12.32 -3.56
CA LYS A 56 -16.92 -11.60 -2.92
C LYS A 56 -16.80 -10.08 -2.94
N GLY A 57 -15.64 -9.53 -3.27
CA GLY A 57 -15.39 -8.09 -3.15
C GLY A 57 -15.27 -7.62 -1.70
N GLU A 58 -15.02 -8.55 -0.77
CA GLU A 58 -14.99 -8.28 0.67
C GLU A 58 -13.60 -8.58 1.24
N ALA A 59 -13.20 -7.83 2.26
CA ALA A 59 -12.00 -8.10 3.03
C ALA A 59 -12.26 -7.80 4.50
N TRP A 60 -11.68 -8.61 5.38
CA TRP A 60 -11.80 -8.41 6.83
C TRP A 60 -10.52 -7.78 7.38
N PHE A 61 -10.68 -6.71 8.14
CA PHE A 61 -9.58 -6.03 8.82
C PHE A 61 -9.94 -5.80 10.28
N GLN A 62 -9.05 -6.22 11.16
CA GLN A 62 -9.06 -5.71 12.53
C GLN A 62 -8.62 -4.24 12.50
N VAL A 63 -9.46 -3.35 13.04
CA VAL A 63 -9.11 -1.95 13.21
C VAL A 63 -8.02 -1.84 14.29
N GLY A 64 -6.80 -1.52 13.85
CA GLY A 64 -5.66 -1.32 14.74
C GLY A 64 -5.60 0.09 15.33
N GLN A 65 -4.71 0.29 16.31
CA GLN A 65 -4.38 1.62 16.81
C GLN A 65 -3.60 2.43 15.76
N THR A 66 -3.78 3.74 15.75
CA THR A 66 -3.00 4.66 14.91
C THR A 66 -1.90 5.31 15.73
N LEU A 67 -0.66 5.22 15.26
CA LEU A 67 0.47 5.98 15.79
C LEU A 67 0.71 7.19 14.88
N ARG A 68 0.73 8.39 15.45
CA ARG A 68 0.97 9.64 14.73
C ARG A 68 2.41 10.10 14.96
N TYR A 69 3.17 10.18 13.88
CA TYR A 69 4.51 10.77 13.88
C TYR A 69 4.41 12.20 13.34
N GLU A 70 4.83 13.17 14.15
CA GLU A 70 4.95 14.56 13.71
C GLU A 70 6.43 14.84 13.38
N LEU A 71 6.70 15.19 12.13
CA LEU A 71 8.05 15.39 11.60
C LEU A 71 8.26 16.88 11.23
N PRO A 72 8.45 17.77 12.21
CA PRO A 72 8.69 19.19 11.94
C PRO A 72 10.10 19.43 11.38
N GLY A 73 10.28 20.54 10.66
CA GLY A 73 11.58 20.95 10.12
C GLY A 73 11.81 20.49 8.68
N ARG A 74 13.09 20.45 8.27
CA ARG A 74 13.51 20.04 6.92
C ARG A 74 14.72 19.12 7.00
N LEU A 75 14.78 18.15 6.09
CA LEU A 75 15.94 17.26 5.97
C LEU A 75 17.20 18.07 5.63
N ARG A 76 18.33 17.69 6.23
CA ARG A 76 19.64 18.28 5.92
C ARG A 76 20.11 17.80 4.54
N ALA A 77 21.05 18.52 3.94
CA ALA A 77 21.67 18.10 2.69
C ALA A 77 22.26 16.68 2.82
N GLY A 78 21.95 15.82 1.86
CA GLY A 78 22.37 14.41 1.86
C GLY A 78 21.51 13.46 2.69
N VAL A 79 20.52 13.95 3.46
CA VAL A 79 19.55 13.11 4.19
C VAL A 79 18.26 12.97 3.39
N SER A 80 17.72 11.76 3.33
CA SER A 80 16.53 11.40 2.57
C SER A 80 15.40 10.89 3.47
N ALA A 81 14.20 10.75 2.90
CA ALA A 81 13.06 10.14 3.61
C ALA A 81 13.29 8.67 4.00
N LYS A 82 14.30 8.01 3.43
CA LYS A 82 14.70 6.65 3.80
C LYS A 82 15.48 6.59 5.12
N ASP A 83 16.11 7.71 5.50
CA ASP A 83 16.94 7.81 6.71
C ASP A 83 16.13 8.20 7.95
N VAL A 84 14.89 8.63 7.74
CA VAL A 84 13.88 8.90 8.79
C VAL A 84 13.14 7.61 9.10
#